data_AF-A0A077LJG8-F1
#
_entry.id   AF-A0A077LJG8-F1
#
_cell.length_a   1.000
_cell.length_b   1.000
_cell.length_c   1.000
_cell.angle_alpha   90.00
_cell.angle_beta   90.00
_cell.angle_gamma   90.00
#
_symmetry.space_group_name_H-M   'P 1'
#
loop_
_entity.id
_entity.type
_entity.pdbx_description
1 polymer ?
#
loop_
_entity_poly.entity_id
_entity_poly.type
_entity_poly.pdbx_seq_one_letter_code
_entity_poly.pdbx_strand_id
1 'polypeptide(L)' 'MEIKPISSDADLQAALARADALWGSPSHTPEGDELERLCAEIERYEAKRYPLESEPATE' A
#
# COMPACT_ATOMS: atom_id res chain seq x y z
N MET A 1 -9.36 -3.44 -12.38
CA MET A 1 -9.57 -2.12 -11.77
C MET A 1 -8.31 -1.28 -11.96
N GLU A 2 -8.43 0.00 -12.31
CA GLU A 2 -7.31 0.95 -12.31
C GLU A 2 -7.12 1.47 -10.89
N ILE A 3 -6.19 0.87 -10.14
CA ILE A 3 -5.82 1.38 -8.81
C ILE A 3 -5.03 2.66 -9.01
N LYS A 4 -5.52 3.75 -8.42
CA LYS A 4 -4.87 5.06 -8.53
C LYS A 4 -3.58 5.04 -7.70
N PRO A 5 -2.49 5.61 -8.23
CA PRO A 5 -1.24 5.65 -7.50
C PRO A 5 -1.33 6.56 -6.28
N ILE A 6 -0.86 6.07 -5.14
CA ILE A 6 -0.86 6.80 -3.87
C ILE A 6 0.16 7.93 -3.98
N SER A 7 -0.31 9.18 -3.86
CA SER A 7 0.54 10.38 -3.99
C SER A 7 0.45 11.32 -2.77
N SER A 8 -0.48 11.06 -1.85
CA SER A 8 -0.69 11.84 -0.64
C SER A 8 -1.00 10.92 0.56
N ASP A 9 -0.77 11.41 1.77
CA ASP A 9 -1.16 10.72 3.01
C ASP A 9 -2.66 10.39 3.06
N ALA A 10 -3.51 11.22 2.44
CA ALA A 10 -4.94 10.94 2.34
C ALA A 10 -5.23 9.71 1.46
N ASP A 11 -4.50 9.56 0.34
CA ASP A 11 -4.61 8.39 -0.52
C ASP A 11 -4.08 7.13 0.19
N LEU A 12 -3.01 7.28 0.98
CA LEU A 12 -2.44 6.20 1.78
C LEU A 12 -3.47 5.70 2.80
N GLN A 13 -4.11 6.60 3.56
CA GLN A 13 -5.15 6.24 4.52
C GLN A 13 -6.36 5.59 3.84
N ALA A 14 -6.78 6.10 2.68
CA ALA A 14 -7.88 5.49 1.91
C ALA A 14 -7.52 4.08 1.41
N ALA A 15 -6.29 3.90 0.91
CA ALA A 15 -5.78 2.61 0.46
C ALA A 15 -5.70 1.60 1.61
N LEU A 16 -5.21 2.01 2.77
CA LEU A 16 -5.16 1.18 3.98
C LEU A 16 -6.56 0.76 4.44
N ALA A 17 -7.51 1.71 4.50
CA ALA A 17 -8.89 1.40 4.86
C ALA A 17 -9.56 0.43 3.87
N ARG A 18 -9.16 0.49 2.59
CA ARG A 18 -9.67 -0.43 1.56
C ARG A 18 -9.02 -1.80 1.63
N ALA A 19 -7.71 -1.85 1.87
CA ALA A 19 -7.00 -3.10 2.11
C ALA A 19 -7.57 -3.83 3.33
N ASP A 20 -7.90 -3.12 4.41
CA ASP A 20 -8.54 -3.68 5.60
C ASP A 20 -9.94 -4.25 5.31
N ALA A 21 -10.74 -3.53 4.51
CA ALA A 21 -12.06 -4.02 4.08
C ALA A 21 -12.00 -5.25 3.16
N LEU A 22 -10.93 -5.40 2.39
CA LEU A 22 -10.68 -6.55 1.52
C LEU A 22 -9.89 -7.66 2.23
N TRP A 23 -9.48 -7.43 3.48
CA TRP A 23 -8.65 -8.36 4.24
C TRP A 23 -9.37 -9.69 4.43
N GLY A 24 -8.69 -10.79 4.10
CA GLY A 24 -9.28 -12.13 4.11
C GLY A 24 -10.03 -12.51 2.82
N SER A 25 -10.03 -11.65 1.80
CA SER A 25 -10.48 -12.04 0.46
C SER A 25 -9.60 -13.15 -0.11
N PRO A 26 -10.18 -14.18 -0.76
CA PRO A 26 -9.41 -15.25 -1.37
C PRO A 26 -8.51 -14.73 -2.49
N SER A 27 -7.29 -15.24 -2.57
CA SER A 27 -6.43 -15.04 -3.73
C SER A 27 -7.09 -15.57 -5.00
N HIS A 28 -6.82 -14.94 -6.15
CA HIS A 28 -7.49 -15.18 -7.44
C HIS A 28 -8.97 -14.72 -7.54
N THR A 29 -9.41 -13.84 -6.66
CA THR A 29 -10.68 -13.11 -6.82
C THR A 29 -10.40 -11.65 -7.19
N PRO A 30 -11.35 -10.94 -7.83
CA PRO A 30 -11.20 -9.52 -8.11
C PRO A 30 -10.80 -8.69 -6.88
N GLU A 31 -11.32 -9.05 -5.72
CA GLU A 31 -11.05 -8.46 -4.42
C GLU A 31 -9.62 -8.76 -3.93
N GLY A 32 -9.14 -10.00 -4.09
CA GLY A 32 -7.77 -10.38 -3.78
C GLY A 32 -6.74 -9.71 -4.71
N ASP A 33 -7.03 -9.66 -6.01
CA ASP A 33 -6.25 -8.92 -7.00
C ASP A 33 -6.16 -7.41 -6.67
N GLU A 34 -7.26 -6.85 -6.13
CA GLU A 34 -7.29 -5.46 -5.68
C GLU A 34 -6.45 -5.25 -4.43
N LEU A 35 -6.54 -6.16 -3.45
CA LEU A 35 -5.73 -6.13 -2.23
C LEU A 35 -4.22 -6.18 -2.52
N GLU A 36 -3.77 -7.11 -3.37
CA GLU A 36 -2.35 -7.21 -3.74
C GLU A 36 -1.82 -5.91 -4.36
N ARG A 37 -2.59 -5.31 -5.27
CA ARG A 37 -2.20 -4.05 -5.91
C ARG A 37 -2.22 -2.86 -4.95
N LEU A 38 -3.18 -2.82 -4.01
CA LEU A 38 -3.23 -1.80 -2.96
C LEU A 38 -1.98 -1.88 -2.09
N CYS A 39 -1.61 -3.09 -1.62
CA CYS A 39 -0.39 -3.30 -0.85
C CYS A 39 0.85 -2.83 -1.62
N ALA A 40 0.98 -3.22 -2.90
CA ALA A 40 2.12 -2.82 -3.73
C ALA A 40 2.25 -1.29 -3.89
N GLU A 41 1.14 -0.57 -4.05
CA GLU A 41 1.17 0.90 -4.15
C GLU A 41 1.44 1.57 -2.80
N ILE A 42 0.96 1.00 -1.68
CA ILE A 42 1.30 1.47 -0.33
C ILE A 42 2.80 1.39 -0.10
N GLU A 43 3.39 0.21 -0.34
CA GLU A 43 4.84 0.00 -0.21
C GLU A 43 5.63 0.95 -1.12
N ARG A 44 5.17 1.16 -2.36
CA ARG A 44 5.81 2.08 -3.30
C ARG A 44 5.73 3.53 -2.84
N TYR A 45 4.61 3.95 -2.27
CA TYR A 45 4.46 5.29 -1.70
C TYR A 45 5.37 5.45 -0.49
N GLU A 46 5.37 4.49 0.44
CA GLU A 46 6.25 4.50 1.60
C GLU A 46 7.72 4.50 1.20
N ALA A 47 8.13 3.69 0.22
CA ALA A 47 9.51 3.68 -0.28
C ALA A 47 9.92 5.02 -0.93
N LYS A 48 9.00 5.74 -1.57
CA LYS A 48 9.25 7.09 -2.11
C LYS A 48 9.25 8.16 -1.02
N ARG A 49 8.38 8.03 -0.01
CA ARG A 49 8.11 9.02 1.02
C ARG A 49 9.09 8.92 2.20
N TYR A 50 9.48 7.69 2.53
CA TYR A 50 10.46 7.28 3.52
C TYR A 50 11.53 6.40 2.85
N PRO A 51 12.33 6.97 1.92
CA PRO A 51 13.39 6.23 1.25
C PRO A 51 14.51 5.90 2.24
N LEU A 52 14.46 4.73 2.89
CA LEU A 52 15.54 4.11 3.67
C LEU A 52 16.45 5.09 4.46
N GLU A 53 15.90 6.14 5.07
CA GLU A 53 16.56 6.86 6.16
C GLU A 53 16.13 6.21 7.47
N SER A 54 16.49 4.93 7.59
CA SER A 54 16.42 4.17 8.83
C SER A 54 17.60 3.22 8.91
N GLU A 55 18.79 3.73 8.59
CA GLU A 55 19.96 3.40 9.38
C GLU A 55 20.13 4.57 10.37
N PRO A 56 19.75 4.45 11.66
CA PRO A 56 20.47 5.24 12.64
C PRO A 56 21.91 4.75 12.56
N ALA A 57 22.81 5.62 12.11
CA ALA A 57 24.24 5.42 12.23
C ALA A 57 24.54 4.88 13.65
N THR A 58 24.75 3.58 13.75
CA THR A 58 25.16 2.96 15.01
C THR A 58 26.67 2.85 14.90
N GLU A 59 27.29 3.93 15.39
CA GLU A 59 28.64 4.13 15.93
C GLU A 59 29.75 3.10 15.59
#